data_AF-A0A2J8J8R8-F1
#
_entry.id   AF-A0A2J8J8R8-F1
#
_cell.length_a   1.000
_cell.length_b   1.000
_cell.length_c   1.000
_cell.angle_alpha   90.00
_cell.angle_beta   90.00
_cell.angle_gamma   90.00
#
_symmetry.space_group_name_H-M   'P 1'
#
loop_
_entity.id
_entity.type
_entity.pdbx_description
1 polymer ?
#
loop_
_entity_poly.entity_id
_entity_poly.type
_entity_poly.pdbx_seq_one_letter_code
_entity_poly.pdbx_strand_id
1 'polypeptide(L)'
;QNLESNLTNLIKRNTELETLLAKLIQTCQHVEVNASRQEAKLTEECDLLIEIIQQRRQIIGTKIKEGKVMRLRKLAQQIANCKQCIERSASLISQAEHSLKENDHARFLQTAKNITERVSMATASSQVLIPEINLNDTFDTFALDFSREKKLLECLDYLTAPNPPTIREELCTASYDTITVHWTSDDEFSVVSYELQYTIFTGQANVVSLCNSADSWMIVPNIKQNHYTVHGLQSGTKYIFMVKAINQAGSRSSEPGKLKTNS
;
A
#
# COMPACT_ATOMS: atom_id res chain seq x y z
N GLN A 1 21.81 35.66 63.98
CA GLN A 1 20.67 34.73 63.83
C GLN A 1 19.91 34.91 62.51
N ASN A 2 19.40 36.09 62.13
CA ASN A 2 18.61 36.25 60.89
C ASN A 2 19.46 36.11 59.59
N LEU A 3 20.65 36.72 59.54
CA LEU A 3 21.55 36.65 58.38
C LEU A 3 22.02 35.22 58.07
N GLU A 4 22.33 34.44 59.10
CA GLU A 4 22.80 33.06 58.99
C GLU A 4 21.73 32.13 58.41
N SER A 5 20.48 32.25 58.90
CA SER A 5 19.32 31.53 58.35
C SER A 5 19.07 31.88 56.87
N ASN A 6 19.15 33.18 56.52
CA ASN A 6 18.99 33.62 55.13
C ASN A 6 20.11 33.09 54.23
N LEU A 7 21.35 33.04 54.72
CA LEU A 7 22.49 32.48 54.00
C LEU A 7 22.30 30.97 53.76
N THR A 8 21.88 30.20 54.77
CA THR A 8 21.61 28.76 54.63
C THR A 8 20.50 28.49 53.61
N ASN A 9 19.41 29.27 53.64
CA ASN A 9 18.33 29.16 52.67
C ASN A 9 18.80 29.47 51.23
N LEU A 10 19.65 30.49 51.07
CA LEU A 10 20.21 30.86 49.77
C LEU A 10 21.13 29.75 49.22
N ILE A 11 22.00 29.17 50.07
CA ILE A 11 22.86 28.05 49.69
C ILE A 11 22.01 26.86 49.22
N LYS A 12 20.98 26.48 50.00
CA LYS A 12 20.07 25.39 49.64
C LYS A 12 19.41 25.64 48.27
N ARG A 13 18.90 26.85 48.06
CA ARG A 13 18.26 27.24 46.79
C ARG A 13 19.24 27.24 45.62
N ASN A 14 20.50 27.62 45.85
CA ASN A 14 21.55 27.54 44.83
C ASN A 14 21.84 26.09 44.44
N THR A 15 21.96 25.18 45.40
CA THR A 15 22.14 23.73 45.14
C THR A 15 20.95 23.12 44.39
N GLU A 16 19.73 23.52 44.73
CA GLU A 16 18.52 23.13 43.98
C GLU A 16 18.57 23.63 42.54
N LEU A 17 19.00 24.89 42.30
CA LEU A 17 19.17 25.45 40.97
C LEU A 17 20.25 24.74 40.16
N GLU A 18 21.39 24.41 40.76
CA GLU A 18 22.45 23.62 40.11
C GLU A 18 21.93 22.23 39.69
N THR A 19 21.13 21.59 40.54
CA THR A 19 20.50 20.30 40.23
C THR A 19 19.50 20.42 39.08
N LEU A 20 18.69 21.48 39.07
CA LEU A 20 17.74 21.75 37.98
C LEU A 20 18.46 22.05 36.67
N LEU A 21 19.54 22.83 36.72
CA LEU A 21 20.37 23.14 35.55
C LEU A 21 20.97 21.86 34.95
N ALA A 22 21.52 20.97 35.79
CA ALA A 22 22.05 19.68 35.33
C ALA A 22 20.97 18.83 34.63
N LYS A 23 19.76 18.76 35.20
CA LYS A 23 18.61 18.08 34.57
C LYS A 23 18.20 18.70 33.25
N LEU A 24 18.22 20.03 33.15
CA LEU A 24 17.92 20.74 31.90
C LEU A 24 18.95 20.42 30.82
N ILE A 25 20.24 20.45 31.15
CA ILE A 25 21.32 20.09 30.20
C ILE A 25 21.14 18.66 29.70
N GLN A 26 20.88 17.71 30.62
CA GLN A 26 20.62 16.32 30.25
C GLN A 26 19.39 16.18 29.34
N THR A 27 18.34 16.94 29.63
CA THR A 27 17.11 16.96 28.80
C THR A 27 17.41 17.47 27.40
N CYS A 28 18.20 18.55 27.26
CA CYS A 28 18.62 19.08 25.96
C CYS A 28 19.41 18.03 25.17
N GLN A 29 20.40 17.39 25.78
CA GLN A 29 21.19 16.32 25.14
C GLN A 29 20.31 15.15 24.68
N HIS A 30 19.34 14.76 25.51
CA HIS A 30 18.40 13.70 25.15
C HIS A 30 17.51 14.10 23.96
N VAL A 31 17.04 15.34 23.91
CA VAL A 31 16.25 15.87 22.79
C VAL A 31 17.08 15.85 21.51
N GLU A 32 18.34 16.31 21.54
CA GLU A 32 19.24 16.29 20.38
C GLU A 32 19.45 14.87 19.85
N VAL A 33 19.84 13.93 20.72
CA VAL A 33 20.06 12.52 20.31
C VAL A 33 18.78 11.90 19.76
N ASN A 34 17.63 12.17 20.38
CA ASN A 34 16.36 11.63 19.91
C ASN A 34 15.93 12.21 18.55
N ALA A 35 16.15 13.52 18.34
CA ALA A 35 15.88 14.17 17.06
C ALA A 35 16.76 13.58 15.95
N SER A 36 18.08 13.48 16.16
CA SER A 36 18.99 12.87 15.18
C SER A 36 18.63 11.42 14.87
N ARG A 37 18.19 10.65 15.86
CA ARG A 37 17.70 9.28 15.64
C ARG A 37 16.44 9.26 14.76
N GLN A 38 15.51 10.17 14.98
CA GLN A 38 14.28 10.24 14.19
C GLN A 38 14.54 10.72 12.76
N GLU A 39 15.51 11.62 12.55
CA GLU A 39 15.99 12.03 11.22
C GLU A 39 16.63 10.87 10.46
N ALA A 40 17.46 10.07 11.14
CA ALA A 40 18.03 8.86 10.54
C ALA A 40 16.95 7.85 10.15
N LYS A 41 15.95 7.63 11.01
CA LYS A 41 14.81 6.75 10.70
C LYS A 41 13.97 7.26 9.53
N LEU A 42 13.69 8.56 9.46
CA LEU A 42 13.00 9.16 8.32
C LEU A 42 13.76 8.91 7.01
N THR A 43 15.08 9.05 7.05
CA THR A 43 15.94 8.80 5.89
C THR A 43 15.83 7.34 5.44
N GLU A 44 15.93 6.39 6.37
CA GLU A 44 15.79 4.95 6.08
C GLU A 44 14.43 4.60 5.45
N GLU A 45 13.32 5.07 6.03
CA GLU A 45 11.97 4.82 5.50
C GLU A 45 11.77 5.43 4.10
N CYS A 46 12.30 6.64 3.85
CA CYS A 46 12.29 7.27 2.54
C CYS A 46 13.11 6.48 1.51
N ASP A 47 14.30 6.01 1.89
CA ASP A 47 15.16 5.21 1.02
C ASP A 47 14.49 3.90 0.61
N LEU A 48 13.78 3.23 1.53
CA LEU A 48 12.98 2.04 1.23
C LEU A 48 11.86 2.34 0.21
N LEU A 49 11.15 3.45 0.36
CA LEU A 49 10.12 3.87 -0.60
C LEU A 49 10.73 4.15 -1.99
N ILE A 50 11.88 4.82 -2.03
CA ILE A 50 12.62 5.07 -3.27
C ILE A 50 13.03 3.75 -3.92
N GLU A 51 13.55 2.80 -3.15
CA GLU A 51 13.95 1.49 -3.66
C GLU A 51 12.77 0.77 -4.29
N ILE A 52 11.61 0.72 -3.62
CA ILE A 52 10.39 0.12 -4.16
C ILE A 52 10.01 0.77 -5.50
N ILE A 53 9.99 2.11 -5.57
CA ILE A 53 9.67 2.83 -6.81
C ILE A 53 10.66 2.48 -7.92
N GLN A 54 11.96 2.41 -7.61
CA GLN A 54 12.99 2.05 -8.57
C GLN A 54 12.83 0.60 -9.07
N GLN A 55 12.54 -0.36 -8.18
CA GLN A 55 12.27 -1.74 -8.54
C GLN A 55 11.03 -1.85 -9.45
N ARG A 56 9.93 -1.18 -9.10
CA ARG A 56 8.71 -1.14 -9.92
C ARG A 56 8.96 -0.53 -11.30
N ARG A 57 9.76 0.54 -11.38
CA ARG A 57 10.20 1.14 -12.65
C ARG A 57 10.94 0.14 -13.52
N GLN A 58 11.87 -0.66 -12.97
CA GLN A 58 12.58 -1.68 -13.73
C GLN A 58 11.62 -2.75 -14.26
N ILE A 59 10.73 -3.27 -13.42
CA ILE A 59 9.75 -4.30 -13.81
C ILE A 59 8.85 -3.81 -14.94
N ILE A 60 8.27 -2.61 -14.81
CA ILE A 60 7.39 -2.02 -15.83
C ILE A 60 8.19 -1.73 -17.11
N GLY A 61 9.41 -1.21 -16.98
CA GLY A 61 10.31 -0.95 -18.10
C GLY A 61 10.63 -2.21 -18.92
N THR A 62 10.86 -3.35 -18.24
CA THR A 62 11.08 -4.64 -18.91
C THR A 62 9.86 -5.08 -19.70
N LYS A 63 8.65 -5.00 -19.11
CA LYS A 63 7.39 -5.32 -19.81
C LYS A 63 7.18 -4.47 -21.07
N ILE A 64 7.53 -3.18 -21.01
CA ILE A 64 7.45 -2.29 -22.18
C ILE A 64 8.42 -2.77 -23.28
N LYS A 65 9.67 -3.07 -22.91
CA LYS A 65 10.69 -3.56 -23.86
C LYS A 65 10.27 -4.87 -24.50
N GLU A 66 9.82 -5.84 -23.71
CA GLU A 66 9.35 -7.15 -24.20
C GLU A 66 8.14 -7.00 -25.13
N GLY A 67 7.16 -6.18 -24.73
CA GLY A 67 5.98 -5.89 -25.55
C GLY A 67 6.33 -5.21 -26.88
N LYS A 68 7.34 -4.33 -26.89
CA LYS A 68 7.88 -3.72 -28.12
C LYS A 68 8.57 -4.77 -28.99
N VAL A 69 9.46 -5.59 -28.43
CA VAL A 69 10.20 -6.63 -29.17
C VAL A 69 9.25 -7.62 -29.83
N MET A 70 8.24 -8.10 -29.10
CA MET A 70 7.26 -9.04 -29.62
C MET A 70 6.50 -8.46 -30.83
N ARG A 71 6.02 -7.23 -30.73
CA ARG A 71 5.29 -6.56 -31.83
C ARG A 71 6.17 -6.31 -33.04
N LEU A 72 7.38 -5.78 -32.83
CA LEU A 72 8.34 -5.59 -33.92
C LEU A 72 8.68 -6.90 -34.63
N ARG A 73 8.78 -8.02 -33.89
CA ARG A 73 8.99 -9.34 -34.49
C ARG A 73 7.82 -9.77 -35.37
N LYS A 74 6.58 -9.58 -34.91
CA LYS A 74 5.38 -9.89 -35.71
C LYS A 74 5.33 -9.04 -36.99
N LEU A 75 5.58 -7.74 -36.86
CA LEU A 75 5.62 -6.82 -38.01
C LEU A 75 6.73 -7.21 -39.00
N ALA A 76 7.93 -7.52 -38.52
CA ALA A 76 9.03 -7.99 -39.37
C ALA A 76 8.65 -9.26 -40.14
N GLN A 77 7.94 -10.20 -39.50
CA GLN A 77 7.45 -11.40 -40.18
C GLN A 77 6.40 -11.08 -41.25
N GLN A 78 5.45 -10.20 -40.97
CA GLN A 78 4.46 -9.76 -41.96
C GLN A 78 5.13 -9.07 -43.15
N ILE A 79 6.12 -8.20 -42.90
CA ILE A 79 6.91 -7.55 -43.94
C ILE A 79 7.65 -8.59 -44.81
N ALA A 80 8.29 -9.59 -44.19
CA ALA A 80 9.00 -10.64 -44.92
C ALA A 80 8.04 -11.44 -45.81
N ASN A 81 6.86 -11.81 -45.29
CA ASN A 81 5.82 -12.51 -46.05
C ASN A 81 5.33 -11.68 -47.25
N CYS A 82 5.11 -10.37 -47.04
CA CYS A 82 4.71 -9.46 -48.12
C CYS A 82 5.78 -9.35 -49.21
N LYS A 83 7.05 -9.17 -48.82
CA LYS A 83 8.18 -9.10 -49.76
C LYS A 83 8.27 -10.36 -50.61
N GLN A 84 8.16 -11.54 -49.99
CA GLN A 84 8.19 -12.81 -50.72
C GLN A 84 7.02 -12.94 -51.71
N CYS A 85 5.82 -12.50 -51.34
CA CYS A 85 4.67 -12.50 -52.24
C CYS A 85 4.87 -11.56 -53.44
N ILE A 86 5.43 -10.38 -53.20
CA ILE A 86 5.77 -9.41 -54.27
C ILE A 86 6.81 -10.01 -55.22
N GLU A 87 7.89 -10.61 -54.71
CA GLU A 87 8.94 -11.24 -55.53
C GLU A 87 8.39 -12.36 -56.43
N ARG A 88 7.57 -13.26 -55.86
CA ARG A 88 6.93 -14.34 -56.62
C ARG A 88 6.02 -13.79 -57.72
N SER A 89 5.24 -12.75 -57.41
CA SER A 89 4.34 -12.09 -58.36
C SER A 89 5.11 -11.41 -59.48
N ALA A 90 6.18 -10.68 -59.15
CA ALA A 90 7.05 -10.02 -60.12
C ALA A 90 7.71 -11.02 -61.08
N SER A 91 8.19 -12.16 -60.57
CA SER A 91 8.75 -13.24 -61.40
C SER A 91 7.70 -13.82 -62.36
N LEU A 92 6.47 -14.04 -61.90
CA LEU A 92 5.38 -14.54 -62.73
C LEU A 92 4.97 -13.53 -63.81
N ILE A 93 4.91 -12.23 -63.47
CA ILE A 93 4.67 -11.16 -64.43
C ILE A 93 5.74 -11.19 -65.53
N SER A 94 7.02 -11.23 -65.16
CA SER A 94 8.13 -11.26 -66.14
C SER A 94 8.07 -12.49 -67.06
N GLN A 95 7.72 -13.67 -66.52
CA GLN A 95 7.55 -14.88 -67.33
C GLN A 95 6.35 -14.78 -68.29
N ALA A 96 5.25 -14.16 -67.85
CA ALA A 96 4.08 -13.93 -68.70
C ALA A 96 4.39 -12.93 -69.81
N GLU A 97 5.06 -11.81 -69.49
CA GLU A 97 5.52 -10.81 -70.47
C GLU A 97 6.47 -11.40 -71.51
N HIS A 98 7.39 -12.27 -71.11
CA HIS A 98 8.28 -12.96 -72.03
C HIS A 98 7.50 -13.89 -72.97
N SER A 99 6.57 -14.68 -72.43
CA SER A 99 5.73 -15.57 -73.25
C SER A 99 4.90 -14.80 -74.26
N LEU A 100 4.39 -13.62 -73.90
CA LEU A 100 3.63 -12.74 -74.82
C LEU A 100 4.47 -12.15 -75.96
N LYS A 101 5.80 -12.17 -75.85
CA LYS A 101 6.73 -11.69 -76.89
C LYS A 101 7.30 -12.82 -77.76
N GLU A 102 6.86 -14.06 -77.56
CA GLU A 102 7.34 -15.23 -78.33
C GLU A 102 6.80 -15.17 -79.77
N ASN A 103 7.72 -15.22 -80.75
CA ASN A 103 7.37 -15.09 -82.17
C ASN A 103 7.05 -16.45 -82.83
N ASP A 104 7.56 -17.55 -82.27
CA ASP A 104 7.27 -18.91 -82.73
C ASP A 104 5.92 -19.38 -82.19
N HIS A 105 4.96 -19.63 -83.08
CA HIS A 105 3.58 -19.96 -82.72
C HIS A 105 3.47 -21.31 -82.00
N ALA A 106 4.31 -22.29 -82.33
CA ALA A 106 4.28 -23.61 -81.71
C ALA A 106 4.85 -23.54 -80.28
N ARG A 107 5.95 -22.81 -80.08
CA ARG A 107 6.54 -22.57 -78.75
C ARG A 107 5.63 -21.72 -77.87
N PHE A 108 5.02 -20.70 -78.45
CA PHE A 108 4.04 -19.87 -77.76
C PHE A 108 2.88 -20.71 -77.23
N LEU A 109 2.24 -21.52 -78.07
CA LEU A 109 1.12 -22.37 -77.64
C LEU A 109 1.53 -23.39 -76.56
N GLN A 110 2.77 -23.89 -76.61
CA GLN A 110 3.29 -24.84 -75.61
C GLN A 110 3.50 -24.20 -74.22
N THR A 111 3.92 -22.93 -74.15
CA THR A 111 4.20 -22.23 -72.88
C THR A 111 3.01 -21.41 -72.37
N ALA A 112 2.19 -20.88 -73.28
CA ALA A 112 1.04 -20.01 -72.97
C ALA A 112 0.03 -20.69 -72.04
N LYS A 113 -0.32 -21.96 -72.30
CA LYS A 113 -1.29 -22.67 -71.45
C LYS A 113 -0.81 -22.78 -69.99
N ASN A 114 0.47 -23.13 -69.79
CA ASN A 114 1.05 -23.29 -68.47
C ASN A 114 1.13 -21.95 -67.72
N ILE A 115 1.55 -20.87 -68.39
CA ILE A 115 1.63 -19.55 -67.75
C ILE A 115 0.23 -19.00 -67.46
N THR A 116 -0.75 -19.20 -68.35
CA THR A 116 -2.14 -18.81 -68.13
C THR A 116 -2.73 -19.53 -66.91
N GLU A 117 -2.49 -20.84 -66.74
CA GLU A 117 -2.91 -21.58 -65.55
C GLU A 117 -2.23 -21.03 -64.29
N ARG A 118 -0.92 -20.77 -64.31
CA ARG A 118 -0.19 -20.21 -63.15
C ARG A 118 -0.64 -18.78 -62.79
N VAL A 119 -0.90 -17.93 -63.78
CA VAL A 119 -1.46 -16.58 -63.58
C VAL A 119 -2.88 -16.66 -63.05
N SER A 120 -3.72 -17.53 -63.62
CA SER A 120 -5.09 -17.76 -63.14
C SER A 120 -5.10 -18.28 -61.70
N MET A 121 -4.23 -19.22 -61.36
CA MET A 121 -4.05 -19.70 -59.99
C MET A 121 -3.58 -18.58 -59.06
N ALA A 122 -2.57 -17.80 -59.44
CA ALA A 122 -2.07 -16.70 -58.61
C ALA A 122 -3.12 -15.59 -58.38
N THR A 123 -3.94 -15.29 -59.40
CA THR A 123 -5.01 -14.27 -59.35
C THR A 123 -6.26 -14.77 -58.63
N ALA A 124 -6.68 -16.02 -58.82
CA ALA A 124 -7.76 -16.65 -58.06
C ALA A 124 -7.38 -16.83 -56.58
N SER A 125 -6.10 -17.10 -56.32
CA SER A 125 -5.55 -17.20 -54.97
C SER A 125 -5.25 -15.83 -54.35
N SER A 126 -5.65 -14.70 -54.94
CA SER A 126 -5.36 -13.36 -54.38
C SER A 126 -5.96 -13.16 -52.98
N GLN A 127 -7.06 -13.85 -52.62
CA GLN A 127 -7.57 -13.91 -51.23
C GLN A 127 -6.73 -14.79 -50.29
N VAL A 128 -5.85 -15.65 -50.81
CA VAL A 128 -5.00 -16.61 -50.08
C VAL A 128 -3.51 -16.19 -50.10
N LEU A 129 -3.07 -15.41 -51.09
CA LEU A 129 -1.69 -14.92 -51.25
C LEU A 129 -1.44 -13.56 -50.62
N ILE A 130 -2.48 -12.74 -50.37
CA ILE A 130 -2.33 -11.53 -49.56
C ILE A 130 -2.16 -11.98 -48.10
N PRO A 131 -1.00 -11.75 -47.47
CA PRO A 131 -0.85 -12.06 -46.05
C PRO A 131 -1.90 -11.29 -45.26
N GLU A 132 -2.56 -11.90 -44.26
CA GLU A 132 -3.38 -11.14 -43.32
C GLU A 132 -2.48 -10.17 -42.54
N ILE A 133 -2.49 -8.89 -42.93
CA ILE A 133 -1.71 -7.85 -42.27
C ILE A 133 -2.54 -7.30 -41.11
N ASN A 134 -2.12 -7.60 -39.89
CA ASN A 134 -2.70 -6.99 -38.71
C ASN A 134 -1.98 -5.66 -38.43
N LEU A 135 -2.64 -4.55 -38.80
CA LEU A 135 -2.17 -3.18 -38.56
C LEU A 135 -2.57 -2.63 -37.18
N ASN A 136 -3.43 -3.33 -36.44
CA ASN A 136 -3.96 -2.88 -35.16
C ASN A 136 -3.08 -3.30 -33.97
N ASP A 137 -2.02 -4.08 -34.16
CA ASP A 137 -1.06 -4.44 -33.10
C ASP A 137 -0.07 -3.29 -32.83
N THR A 138 -0.62 -2.10 -32.57
CA THR A 138 0.14 -0.91 -32.15
C THR A 138 0.37 -0.92 -30.63
N PHE A 139 1.30 -0.09 -30.16
CA PHE A 139 1.60 0.01 -28.73
C PHE A 139 0.68 1.00 -28.00
N ASP A 140 -0.37 1.50 -28.66
CA ASP A 140 -1.14 2.68 -28.24
C ASP A 140 -2.10 2.40 -27.07
N THR A 141 -2.42 1.13 -26.82
CA THR A 141 -3.26 0.72 -25.69
C THR A 141 -2.49 0.61 -24.37
N PHE A 142 -1.18 0.87 -24.36
CA PHE A 142 -0.38 0.86 -23.13
C PHE A 142 -0.44 2.25 -22.46
N ALA A 143 -1.14 2.32 -21.32
CA ALA A 143 -1.25 3.53 -20.52
C ALA A 143 -0.50 3.40 -19.19
N LEU A 144 0.17 4.48 -18.77
CA LEU A 144 0.78 4.60 -17.45
C LEU A 144 0.02 5.65 -16.65
N ASP A 145 -0.61 5.22 -15.56
CA ASP A 145 -1.23 6.10 -14.58
C ASP A 145 -0.75 5.70 -13.19
N PHE A 146 -0.14 6.66 -12.49
CA PHE A 146 0.37 6.51 -11.12
C PHE A 146 -0.28 7.53 -10.17
N SER A 147 -1.45 8.07 -10.54
CA SER A 147 -2.09 9.16 -9.79
C SER A 147 -2.46 8.74 -8.37
N ARG A 148 -2.91 7.48 -8.20
CA ARG A 148 -3.21 6.91 -6.88
C ARG A 148 -1.96 6.81 -6.02
N GLU A 149 -0.88 6.26 -6.56
CA GLU A 149 0.40 6.08 -5.86
C GLU A 149 1.02 7.42 -5.50
N LYS A 150 0.96 8.42 -6.39
CA LYS A 150 1.40 9.79 -6.09
C LYS A 150 0.62 10.39 -4.93
N LYS A 151 -0.71 10.24 -4.92
CA LYS A 151 -1.54 10.74 -3.82
C LYS A 151 -1.18 10.08 -2.49
N LEU A 152 -0.88 8.79 -2.49
CA LEU A 152 -0.42 8.10 -1.28
C LEU A 152 0.94 8.63 -0.79
N LEU A 153 1.87 8.93 -1.71
CA LEU A 153 3.16 9.54 -1.37
C LEU A 153 3.03 10.98 -0.87
N GLU A 154 2.09 11.76 -1.43
CA GLU A 154 1.78 13.12 -0.96
C GLU A 154 1.17 13.14 0.44
N CYS A 155 0.53 12.05 0.87
CA CYS A 155 -0.03 11.88 2.21
C CYS A 155 0.96 11.32 3.24
N LEU A 156 2.24 11.15 2.90
CA LEU A 156 3.25 10.71 3.86
C LEU A 156 3.41 11.75 4.98
N ASP A 157 3.29 11.29 6.22
CA ASP A 157 3.47 12.09 7.42
C ASP A 157 4.08 11.22 8.53
N TYR A 158 4.51 11.84 9.63
CA TYR A 158 4.99 11.10 10.79
C TYR A 158 3.85 10.33 11.47
N LEU A 159 4.18 9.13 11.96
CA LEU A 159 3.20 8.33 12.68
C LEU A 159 2.79 9.02 13.98
N THR A 160 1.49 9.11 14.22
CA THR A 160 0.91 9.58 15.48
C THR A 160 0.23 8.42 16.20
N ALA A 161 0.06 8.56 17.52
CA ALA A 161 -0.73 7.58 18.28
C ALA A 161 -2.15 7.49 17.69
N PRO A 162 -2.76 6.29 17.60
CA PRO A 162 -4.02 6.12 16.91
C PRO A 162 -5.11 6.98 17.51
N ASN A 163 -6.14 7.31 16.73
CA ASN A 163 -7.30 8.00 17.27
C ASN A 163 -7.93 7.18 18.42
N PRO A 164 -8.49 7.84 19.45
CA PRO A 164 -9.16 7.16 20.54
C PRO A 164 -10.22 6.18 20.00
N PRO A 165 -10.19 4.89 20.40
CA PRO A 165 -11.26 3.98 20.06
C PRO A 165 -12.55 4.42 20.75
N THR A 166 -13.70 4.09 20.16
CA THR A 166 -15.01 4.40 20.73
C THR A 166 -15.71 3.13 21.14
N ILE A 167 -16.00 2.97 22.44
CA ILE A 167 -16.80 1.85 22.95
C ILE A 167 -18.24 2.01 22.44
N ARG A 168 -18.75 0.94 21.83
CA ARG A 168 -20.10 0.84 21.27
C ARG A 168 -20.99 0.14 22.27
N GLU A 169 -21.47 0.86 23.29
CA GLU A 169 -22.32 0.28 24.35
C GLU A 169 -23.54 -0.44 23.78
N GLU A 170 -24.07 0.01 22.64
CA GLU A 170 -25.18 -0.60 21.91
C GLU A 170 -24.88 -1.99 21.32
N LEU A 171 -23.60 -2.32 21.11
CA LEU A 171 -23.14 -3.62 20.62
C LEU A 171 -22.64 -4.52 21.75
N CYS A 172 -22.39 -3.96 22.94
CA CYS A 172 -21.93 -4.71 24.09
C CYS A 172 -23.01 -5.66 24.59
N THR A 173 -22.59 -6.85 25.05
CA THR A 173 -23.50 -7.84 25.64
C THR A 173 -23.06 -8.19 27.05
N ALA A 174 -24.02 -8.51 27.92
CA ALA A 174 -23.77 -8.90 29.29
C ALA A 174 -24.54 -10.17 29.63
N SER A 175 -23.90 -11.04 30.42
CA SER A 175 -24.48 -12.22 31.04
C SER A 175 -24.38 -12.09 32.57
N TYR A 176 -24.54 -13.20 33.29
CA TYR A 176 -24.44 -13.26 34.75
C TYR A 176 -23.03 -12.92 35.26
N ASP A 177 -21.97 -13.43 34.62
CA ASP A 177 -20.57 -13.26 35.04
C ASP A 177 -19.64 -12.82 33.89
N THR A 178 -20.22 -12.45 32.73
CA THR A 178 -19.45 -12.02 31.57
C THR A 178 -19.97 -10.73 30.98
N ILE A 179 -19.06 -9.94 30.40
CA ILE A 179 -19.38 -8.79 29.57
C ILE A 179 -18.52 -8.85 28.31
N THR A 180 -19.14 -8.81 27.14
CA THR A 180 -18.44 -8.61 25.86
C THR A 180 -18.51 -7.14 25.49
N VAL A 181 -17.34 -6.51 25.45
CA VAL A 181 -17.18 -5.10 25.08
C VAL A 181 -16.86 -5.02 23.60
N HIS A 182 -17.54 -4.14 22.88
CA HIS A 182 -17.30 -3.84 21.47
C HIS A 182 -16.85 -2.38 21.32
N TRP A 183 -15.94 -2.11 20.38
CA TRP A 183 -15.48 -0.75 20.05
C TRP A 183 -15.23 -0.58 18.56
N THR A 184 -15.03 0.66 18.11
CA THR A 184 -14.63 1.01 16.74
C THR A 184 -13.46 1.99 16.75
N SER A 185 -12.61 1.93 15.73
CA SER A 185 -11.53 2.89 15.47
C SER A 185 -11.66 3.45 14.05
N ASP A 186 -11.57 4.77 13.90
CA ASP A 186 -11.70 5.42 12.59
C ASP A 186 -10.51 5.15 11.66
N ASP A 187 -9.34 4.83 12.24
CA ASP A 187 -8.13 4.48 11.52
C ASP A 187 -7.58 3.12 11.99
N GLU A 188 -8.30 2.06 11.65
CA GLU A 188 -7.97 0.69 12.04
C GLU A 188 -6.59 0.25 11.51
N PHE A 189 -6.14 0.81 10.38
CA PHE A 189 -4.86 0.48 9.78
C PHE A 189 -3.66 1.00 10.57
N SER A 190 -3.82 2.06 11.37
CA SER A 190 -2.74 2.57 12.24
C SER A 190 -2.68 1.88 13.61
N VAL A 191 -3.65 1.02 13.96
CA VAL A 191 -3.68 0.32 15.24
C VAL A 191 -2.93 -1.01 15.16
N VAL A 192 -1.93 -1.19 16.02
CA VAL A 192 -1.18 -2.45 16.14
C VAL A 192 -1.89 -3.41 17.09
N SER A 193 -2.47 -2.90 18.18
CA SER A 193 -3.23 -3.69 19.15
C SER A 193 -4.09 -2.80 20.05
N TYR A 194 -5.06 -3.42 20.71
CA TYR A 194 -5.81 -2.82 21.79
C TYR A 194 -5.42 -3.36 23.16
N GLU A 195 -5.62 -2.55 24.18
CA GLU A 195 -5.60 -2.95 25.58
C GLU A 195 -6.94 -2.57 26.21
N LEU A 196 -7.64 -3.56 26.78
CA LEU A 196 -8.87 -3.32 27.53
C LEU A 196 -8.54 -3.18 29.02
N GLN A 197 -9.02 -2.12 29.64
CA GLN A 197 -8.90 -1.87 31.07
C GLN A 197 -10.29 -1.85 31.69
N TYR A 198 -10.47 -2.50 32.85
CA TYR A 198 -11.75 -2.42 33.56
C TYR A 198 -11.61 -2.43 35.09
N THR A 199 -12.60 -1.86 35.77
CA THR A 199 -12.71 -1.86 37.23
C THR A 199 -14.16 -1.78 37.69
N ILE A 200 -14.42 -2.10 38.97
CA ILE A 200 -15.77 -2.06 39.55
C ILE A 200 -16.20 -0.59 39.76
N PHE A 201 -17.44 -0.26 39.39
CA PHE A 201 -18.01 1.06 39.63
C PHE A 201 -18.57 1.17 41.06
N THR A 202 -17.89 1.92 41.94
CA THR A 202 -18.26 2.03 43.37
C THR A 202 -19.18 3.21 43.70
N GLY A 203 -19.69 3.95 42.71
CA GLY A 203 -20.70 5.03 42.89
C GLY A 203 -20.23 6.29 43.64
N GLN A 204 -19.19 6.21 44.48
CA GLN A 204 -18.67 7.30 45.31
C GLN A 204 -17.36 7.92 44.81
N ALA A 205 -16.64 7.27 43.88
CA ALA A 205 -15.43 7.83 43.30
C ALA A 205 -15.77 8.62 42.03
N ASN A 206 -15.36 9.90 41.97
CA ASN A 206 -15.29 10.62 40.70
C ASN A 206 -14.51 9.75 39.71
N VAL A 207 -15.01 9.58 38.48
CA VAL A 207 -14.32 8.80 37.43
C VAL A 207 -12.86 9.25 37.27
N VAL A 208 -12.61 10.55 37.49
CA VAL A 208 -11.30 11.22 37.54
C VAL A 208 -10.36 10.66 38.64
N SER A 209 -10.89 10.23 39.77
CA SER A 209 -10.10 9.64 40.87
C SER A 209 -9.67 8.20 40.57
N LEU A 210 -10.46 7.45 39.80
CA LEU A 210 -10.16 6.05 39.44
C LEU A 210 -9.12 5.96 38.32
N CYS A 211 -9.08 6.91 37.38
CA CYS A 211 -8.05 6.93 36.33
C CYS A 211 -6.67 7.38 36.84
N ASN A 212 -6.57 7.95 38.05
CA ASN A 212 -5.30 8.31 38.69
C ASN A 212 -4.71 7.21 39.58
N SER A 213 -5.47 6.18 39.93
CA SER A 213 -5.00 5.00 40.68
C SER A 213 -4.70 3.86 39.71
N ALA A 214 -3.52 3.89 39.08
CA ALA A 214 -3.10 2.89 38.10
C ALA A 214 -3.16 1.43 38.64
N ASP A 215 -3.02 1.24 39.95
CA ASP A 215 -3.01 -0.08 40.60
C ASP A 215 -4.40 -0.74 40.78
N SER A 216 -5.50 -0.09 40.36
CA SER A 216 -6.88 -0.59 40.58
C SER A 216 -7.60 -1.08 39.32
N TRP A 217 -6.92 -1.10 38.18
CA TRP A 217 -7.48 -1.56 36.90
C TRP A 217 -7.02 -2.97 36.57
N MET A 218 -7.96 -3.82 36.16
CA MET A 218 -7.65 -5.07 35.49
C MET A 218 -7.31 -4.77 34.03
N ILE A 219 -6.23 -5.35 33.51
CA ILE A 219 -5.67 -5.04 32.19
C ILE A 219 -5.64 -6.31 31.33
N VAL A 220 -6.18 -6.21 30.12
CA VAL A 220 -6.10 -7.23 29.07
C VAL A 220 -5.35 -6.63 27.87
N PRO A 221 -4.06 -6.93 27.71
CA PRO A 221 -3.26 -6.37 26.63
C PRO A 221 -3.38 -7.20 25.33
N ASN A 222 -2.81 -6.66 24.24
CA ASN A 222 -2.57 -7.36 22.97
C ASN A 222 -3.82 -7.89 22.23
N ILE A 223 -4.96 -7.23 22.39
CA ILE A 223 -6.19 -7.59 21.70
C ILE A 223 -6.08 -7.15 20.23
N LYS A 224 -6.32 -8.07 19.29
CA LYS A 224 -6.27 -7.78 17.84
C LYS A 224 -7.64 -7.53 17.21
N GLN A 225 -8.70 -7.86 17.94
CA GLN A 225 -10.08 -7.72 17.50
C GLN A 225 -10.67 -6.43 18.07
N ASN A 226 -11.78 -5.96 17.48
CA ASN A 226 -12.50 -4.79 17.98
C ASN A 226 -13.54 -5.13 19.07
N HIS A 227 -13.34 -6.26 19.73
CA HIS A 227 -14.16 -6.70 20.85
C HIS A 227 -13.36 -7.64 21.76
N TYR A 228 -13.82 -7.76 23.00
CA TYR A 228 -13.27 -8.73 23.95
C TYR A 228 -14.29 -9.10 25.01
N THR A 229 -14.31 -10.38 25.41
CA THR A 229 -15.20 -10.88 26.46
C THR A 229 -14.42 -11.03 27.76
N VAL A 230 -14.84 -10.28 28.78
CA VAL A 230 -14.32 -10.40 30.14
C VAL A 230 -15.17 -11.42 30.90
N HIS A 231 -14.50 -12.34 31.59
CA HIS A 231 -15.11 -13.43 32.36
C HIS A 231 -14.88 -13.27 33.86
N GLY A 232 -15.67 -13.96 34.68
CA GLY A 232 -15.50 -13.97 36.15
C GLY A 232 -15.92 -12.68 36.84
N LEU A 233 -16.84 -11.93 36.24
CA LEU A 233 -17.40 -10.70 36.80
C LEU A 233 -18.46 -11.02 37.86
N GLN A 234 -18.64 -10.13 38.82
CA GLN A 234 -19.69 -10.25 39.83
C GLN A 234 -21.05 -9.96 39.21
N SER A 235 -22.04 -10.80 39.47
CA SER A 235 -23.42 -10.62 39.00
C SER A 235 -24.07 -9.35 39.58
N GLY A 236 -24.90 -8.69 38.76
CA GLY A 236 -25.58 -7.44 39.11
C GLY A 236 -24.66 -6.23 39.37
N THR A 237 -23.37 -6.33 39.09
CA THR A 237 -22.36 -5.31 39.37
C THR A 237 -22.10 -4.43 38.14
N LYS A 238 -21.94 -3.12 38.39
CA LYS A 238 -21.54 -2.15 37.36
C LYS A 238 -20.02 -2.08 37.26
N TYR A 239 -19.52 -2.00 36.04
CA TYR A 239 -18.11 -1.90 35.71
C TYR A 239 -17.87 -0.69 34.81
N ILE A 240 -16.67 -0.11 34.92
CA ILE A 240 -16.16 0.86 33.96
C ILE A 240 -15.15 0.14 33.06
N PHE A 241 -15.26 0.35 31.75
CA PHE A 241 -14.34 -0.15 30.74
C PHE A 241 -13.68 1.03 30.00
N MET A 242 -12.40 0.89 29.67
CA MET A 242 -11.67 1.77 28.77
C MET A 242 -10.88 0.91 27.79
N VAL A 243 -10.82 1.33 26.53
CA VAL A 243 -10.01 0.67 25.51
C VAL A 243 -8.90 1.61 25.10
N LYS A 244 -7.67 1.14 25.06
CA LYS A 244 -6.53 1.85 24.47
C LYS A 244 -6.23 1.30 23.10
N ALA A 245 -6.12 2.17 22.10
CA ALA A 245 -5.53 1.83 20.82
C ALA A 245 -4.03 2.15 20.86
N ILE A 246 -3.19 1.20 20.42
CA ILE A 246 -1.73 1.26 20.57
C ILE A 246 -1.05 1.06 19.22
N ASN A 247 -0.06 1.89 18.93
CA ASN A 247 0.89 1.70 17.82
C ASN A 247 2.30 2.14 18.22
N GLN A 248 3.22 2.19 17.25
CA GLN A 248 4.63 2.55 17.52
C GLN A 248 4.82 3.99 18.01
N ALA A 249 3.89 4.91 17.71
CA ALA A 249 3.93 6.30 18.14
C ALA A 249 3.29 6.55 19.51
N GLY A 250 2.64 5.54 20.09
CA GLY A 250 2.08 5.60 21.44
C GLY A 250 0.69 5.00 21.53
N SER A 251 -0.11 5.51 22.46
CA SER A 251 -1.48 5.03 22.67
C SER A 251 -2.45 6.16 23.03
N ARG A 252 -3.72 5.97 22.71
CA ARG A 252 -4.83 6.82 23.16
C ARG A 252 -5.95 5.96 23.72
N SER A 253 -6.60 6.47 24.78
CA SER A 253 -7.69 5.77 25.48
C SER A 253 -9.04 6.28 25.01
N SER A 254 -10.03 5.39 24.95
CA SER A 254 -11.44 5.73 24.78
C SER A 254 -11.97 6.54 25.96
N GLU A 255 -13.11 7.19 25.76
CA GLU A 255 -13.95 7.57 26.89
C GLU A 255 -14.40 6.32 27.67
N PRO A 256 -14.66 6.43 29.00
CA PRO A 256 -15.04 5.29 29.81
C PRO A 256 -16.48 4.82 29.50
N GLY A 257 -16.64 3.55 29.13
CA GLY A 257 -17.94 2.89 28.96
C GLY A 257 -18.43 2.25 30.25
N LYS A 258 -19.72 2.35 30.56
CA LYS A 258 -20.31 1.81 31.80
C LYS A 258 -21.25 0.66 31.47
N LEU A 259 -20.86 -0.55 31.84
CA LEU A 259 -21.64 -1.76 31.57
C LEU A 259 -21.98 -2.47 32.89
N LYS A 260 -23.08 -3.23 32.90
CA LYS A 260 -23.56 -3.94 34.09
C LYS A 260 -23.75 -5.41 33.73
N THR A 261 -23.32 -6.32 34.60
CA THR A 261 -23.68 -7.74 34.50
C THR A 261 -25.17 -7.92 34.84
N ASN A 262 -25.77 -8.96 34.24
CA ASN A 262 -27.15 -9.33 34.56
C ASN A 262 -27.23 -9.87 35.98
N SER A 263 -28.39 -9.68 36.61
CA SER A 263 -28.70 -10.15 37.97
C SER A 263 -29.32 -11.55 37.93
#